data_AF-A0A7C6V3Y4-F1
#
_entry.id   AF-A0A7C6V3Y4-F1
#
_cell.length_a   1.000
_cell.length_b   1.000
_cell.length_c   1.000
_cell.angle_alpha   90.00
_cell.angle_beta   90.00
_cell.angle_gamma   90.00
#
_symmetry.space_group_name_H-M   'P 1'
#
loop_
_entity.id
_entity.type
_entity.pdbx_description
1 polymer ?
#
loop_
_entity_poly.entity_id
_entity_poly.type
_entity_poly.pdbx_seq_one_letter_code
_entity_poly.pdbx_strand_id
1 'polypeptide(L)'
;MEIKVIYHCYGGSHSSVTAAGIHLGLLPRDRTASARELLQIPHFDTFEEIVHGHFRYAGRNLFNSAVYVLGKKTLGRRVSLLLKRLAEISGCGDRVYPVDTTGPINPLMVLGGFLSRRLRLVGIGRPLVILGTRLAYRKLSELVDRVEKALREKQETETSTFNPRRMVFYICPNVYRLALPVAGFHLNPDFSKEAVLKWAIEQKFTGEVGEISLVGHDGGYDVYLVGAGAEPEIVARILREYGGLIGIPRSSWFVVEAPAAGDIPYFLLAKIFKLFHLGKGLYFCERRAFRNLLDFYRREAYRIKMCLKEGILD
;
A
#
# COMPACT_ATOMS: atom_id res chain seq x y z
N MET A 1 7.86 17.47 11.59
CA MET A 1 6.62 17.06 10.90
C MET A 1 5.67 16.43 11.91
N GLU A 2 4.37 16.56 11.70
CA GLU A 2 3.31 15.98 12.54
C GLU A 2 3.28 14.43 12.48
N ILE A 3 2.84 13.79 13.57
CA ILE A 3 2.57 12.36 13.64
C ILE A 3 1.29 12.01 12.85
N LYS A 4 1.34 10.93 12.09
CA LYS A 4 0.26 10.39 11.28
C LYS A 4 -0.19 9.04 11.85
N VAL A 5 -1.38 8.97 12.41
CA VAL A 5 -1.98 7.72 12.91
C VAL A 5 -2.95 7.18 11.87
N ILE A 6 -2.72 5.97 11.38
CA ILE A 6 -3.45 5.39 10.25
C ILE A 6 -4.17 4.14 10.71
N TYR A 7 -5.45 4.25 11.05
CA TYR A 7 -6.30 3.10 11.38
C TYR A 7 -6.75 2.41 10.10
N HIS A 8 -6.51 1.11 9.99
CA HIS A 8 -6.86 0.35 8.78
C HIS A 8 -7.64 -0.93 9.06
N CYS A 9 -8.60 -1.20 8.18
CA CYS A 9 -9.39 -2.43 8.16
C CYS A 9 -9.72 -2.80 6.71
N TYR A 10 -10.58 -3.82 6.49
CA TYR A 10 -10.95 -4.25 5.15
C TYR A 10 -11.48 -3.10 4.29
N GLY A 11 -12.61 -2.50 4.67
CA GLY A 11 -13.30 -1.47 3.88
C GLY A 11 -13.14 -0.04 4.39
N GLY A 12 -12.34 0.21 5.43
CA GLY A 12 -12.15 1.56 5.96
C GLY A 12 -13.44 2.27 6.40
N SER A 13 -14.44 1.53 6.88
CA SER A 13 -15.82 2.05 7.10
C SER A 13 -16.42 1.80 8.48
N HIS A 14 -15.87 0.86 9.26
CA HIS A 14 -16.48 0.44 10.53
C HIS A 14 -15.47 0.41 11.67
N SER A 15 -14.64 -0.64 11.79
CA SER A 15 -13.72 -0.76 12.95
C SER A 15 -12.62 0.31 12.95
N SER A 16 -12.05 0.64 11.80
CA SER A 16 -11.02 1.68 11.67
C SER A 16 -11.60 3.07 11.88
N VAL A 17 -12.80 3.34 11.36
CA VAL A 17 -13.54 4.60 11.57
C VAL A 17 -13.91 4.77 13.05
N THR A 18 -14.40 3.71 13.69
CA THR A 18 -14.73 3.73 15.11
C THR A 18 -13.48 3.99 15.96
N ALA A 19 -12.37 3.31 15.68
CA ALA A 19 -11.11 3.55 16.38
C ALA A 19 -10.60 5.01 16.17
N ALA A 20 -10.71 5.56 14.96
CA ALA A 20 -10.39 6.96 14.69
C ALA A 20 -11.30 7.91 15.48
N GLY A 21 -12.60 7.65 15.55
CA GLY A 21 -13.55 8.44 16.36
C GLY A 21 -13.22 8.43 17.85
N ILE A 22 -12.83 7.28 18.40
CA ILE A 22 -12.38 7.16 19.81
C ILE A 22 -11.07 7.93 20.02
N HIS A 23 -10.10 7.80 19.11
CA HIS A 23 -8.83 8.50 19.16
C HIS A 23 -9.02 10.02 19.17
N LEU A 24 -9.94 10.52 18.35
CA LEU A 24 -10.25 11.94 18.22
C LEU A 24 -11.15 12.48 19.33
N GLY A 25 -11.60 11.64 20.27
CA GLY A 25 -12.52 12.04 21.33
C GLY A 25 -13.95 12.32 20.85
N LEU A 26 -14.29 11.92 19.63
CA LEU A 26 -15.65 12.02 19.07
C LEU A 26 -16.58 10.92 19.59
N LEU A 27 -15.99 9.84 20.11
CA LEU A 27 -16.68 8.73 20.73
C LEU A 27 -16.22 8.54 22.19
N PRO A 28 -17.11 8.10 23.10
CA PRO A 28 -16.79 7.92 24.52
C PRO A 28 -15.74 6.82 24.74
N ARG A 29 -14.93 6.95 25.80
CA ARG A 29 -13.91 5.95 26.15
C ARG A 29 -14.30 5.05 27.30
N ASP A 30 -15.07 5.61 28.22
CA ASP A 30 -15.54 5.00 29.47
C ASP A 30 -16.77 4.10 29.29
N ARG A 31 -17.45 4.21 28.14
CA ARG A 31 -18.63 3.39 27.81
C ARG A 31 -18.71 3.06 26.32
N THR A 32 -19.56 2.10 25.99
CA THR A 32 -19.91 1.79 24.60
C THR A 32 -20.73 2.91 23.97
N ALA A 33 -20.33 3.37 22.78
CA ALA A 33 -21.06 4.36 22.01
C ALA A 33 -22.46 3.88 21.59
N SER A 34 -23.44 4.77 21.64
CA SER A 34 -24.80 4.58 21.11
C SER A 34 -24.80 4.45 19.59
N ALA A 35 -25.89 3.90 19.04
CA ALA A 35 -26.08 3.83 17.59
C ALA A 35 -26.03 5.23 16.94
N ARG A 36 -26.60 6.23 17.60
CA ARG A 36 -26.62 7.62 17.14
C ARG A 36 -25.21 8.21 17.08
N GLU A 37 -24.41 8.01 18.13
CA GLU A 37 -23.03 8.48 18.18
C GLU A 37 -22.18 7.84 17.08
N LEU A 38 -22.30 6.52 16.86
CA LEU A 38 -21.57 5.83 15.79
C LEU A 38 -21.92 6.38 14.40
N LEU A 39 -23.19 6.64 14.14
CA LEU A 39 -23.66 7.18 12.85
C LEU A 39 -23.28 8.64 12.61
N GLN A 40 -22.87 9.36 13.65
CA GLN A 40 -22.38 10.74 13.52
C GLN A 40 -20.89 10.81 13.20
N ILE A 41 -20.15 9.69 13.32
CA ILE A 41 -18.73 9.67 13.00
C ILE A 41 -18.52 9.76 11.49
N PRO A 42 -17.67 10.70 11.02
CA PRO A 42 -17.32 10.79 9.61
C PRO A 42 -16.89 9.43 9.07
N HIS A 43 -17.36 9.10 7.86
CA HIS A 43 -17.02 7.86 7.14
C HIS A 43 -17.66 6.58 7.70
N PHE A 44 -18.45 6.62 8.79
CA PHE A 44 -19.06 5.42 9.37
C PHE A 44 -20.26 4.94 8.54
N ASP A 45 -20.12 3.78 7.90
CA ASP A 45 -21.18 3.14 7.08
C ASP A 45 -21.89 4.11 6.10
N THR A 46 -21.16 5.11 5.58
CA THR A 46 -21.68 6.13 4.65
C THR A 46 -21.94 5.52 3.28
N PHE A 47 -22.82 6.12 2.47
CA PHE A 47 -23.15 5.57 1.14
C PHE A 47 -21.98 5.63 0.14
N GLU A 48 -21.05 6.57 0.33
CA GLU A 48 -19.89 6.85 -0.53
C GLU A 48 -19.11 5.59 -0.88
N GLU A 49 -18.79 5.43 -2.16
CA GLU A 49 -18.01 4.29 -2.62
C GLU A 49 -16.67 4.21 -1.88
N ILE A 50 -16.32 3.01 -1.41
CA ILE A 50 -15.06 2.78 -0.72
C ILE A 50 -13.97 2.63 -1.76
N VAL A 51 -13.14 3.66 -1.88
CA VAL A 51 -11.89 3.61 -2.65
C VAL A 51 -10.81 2.99 -1.76
N HIS A 52 -10.54 1.70 -1.94
CA HIS A 52 -9.48 1.01 -1.19
C HIS A 52 -8.11 1.60 -1.51
N GLY A 53 -7.21 1.66 -0.53
CA GLY A 53 -5.90 2.29 -0.70
C GLY A 53 -5.89 3.82 -0.58
N HIS A 54 -7.06 4.44 -0.39
CA HIS A 54 -7.19 5.88 -0.14
C HIS A 54 -7.09 6.19 1.36
N PHE A 55 -6.29 7.20 1.73
CA PHE A 55 -6.17 7.69 3.10
C PHE A 55 -7.22 8.76 3.38
N ARG A 56 -8.32 8.36 4.04
CA ARG A 56 -9.39 9.28 4.44
C ARG A 56 -8.98 10.01 5.71
N TYR A 57 -8.77 11.32 5.63
CA TYR A 57 -8.54 12.13 6.82
C TYR A 57 -9.77 12.10 7.74
N ALA A 58 -9.55 11.81 9.02
CA ALA A 58 -10.59 11.74 10.04
C ALA A 58 -10.59 12.96 10.97
N GLY A 59 -9.41 13.55 11.21
CA GLY A 59 -9.26 14.72 12.07
C GLY A 59 -7.86 14.82 12.66
N ARG A 60 -7.68 15.79 13.56
CA ARG A 60 -6.44 16.00 14.33
C ARG A 60 -6.79 16.00 15.81
N ASN A 61 -5.99 15.31 16.61
CA ASN A 61 -6.17 15.27 18.07
C ASN A 61 -5.49 16.48 18.75
N LEU A 62 -5.69 16.62 20.06
CA LEU A 62 -5.11 17.71 20.87
C LEU A 62 -3.56 17.68 20.94
N PHE A 63 -2.95 16.54 20.65
CA PHE A 63 -1.50 16.37 20.61
C PHE A 63 -0.90 16.58 19.21
N ASN A 64 -1.63 17.26 18.33
CA ASN A 64 -1.24 17.57 16.95
C ASN A 64 -0.85 16.30 16.15
N SER A 65 -1.53 15.18 16.40
CA SER A 65 -1.46 13.98 15.56
C SER A 65 -2.62 13.97 14.58
N ALA A 66 -2.33 13.83 13.29
CA ALA A 66 -3.35 13.66 12.26
C ALA A 66 -3.76 12.20 12.15
N VAL A 67 -5.08 11.97 12.18
CA VAL A 67 -5.68 10.64 12.17
C VAL A 67 -6.32 10.37 10.81
N TYR A 68 -6.03 9.21 10.26
CA TYR A 68 -6.51 8.74 8.96
C TYR A 68 -7.14 7.37 9.07
N VAL A 69 -8.04 7.08 8.13
CA VAL A 69 -8.65 5.77 7.92
C VAL A 69 -8.26 5.22 6.56
N LEU A 70 -7.88 3.94 6.50
CA LEU A 70 -7.49 3.25 5.27
C LEU A 70 -8.25 1.93 5.10
N GLY A 71 -8.86 1.74 3.93
CA GLY A 71 -9.44 0.47 3.50
C GLY A 71 -8.41 -0.37 2.74
N LYS A 72 -8.08 -1.56 3.24
CA LYS A 72 -6.97 -2.39 2.72
C LYS A 72 -7.39 -3.64 1.95
N LYS A 73 -8.70 -3.93 1.87
CA LYS A 73 -9.24 -5.15 1.28
C LYS A 73 -8.53 -6.39 1.85
N THR A 74 -7.98 -7.24 0.99
CA THR A 74 -7.33 -8.53 1.31
C THR A 74 -5.84 -8.39 1.65
N LEU A 75 -5.25 -7.20 1.61
CA LEU A 75 -3.82 -6.99 1.92
C LEU A 75 -3.44 -7.37 3.37
N GLY A 76 -4.42 -7.50 4.27
CA GLY A 76 -4.23 -8.05 5.62
C GLY A 76 -3.31 -7.21 6.52
N ARG A 77 -2.55 -7.87 7.41
CA ARG A 77 -1.61 -7.21 8.33
C ARG A 77 -0.39 -6.60 7.64
N ARG A 78 -0.11 -7.03 6.40
CA ARG A 78 1.07 -6.63 5.65
C ARG A 78 1.06 -5.15 5.23
N VAL A 79 -0.12 -4.50 5.21
CA VAL A 79 -0.20 -3.05 5.03
C VAL A 79 0.50 -2.30 6.17
N SER A 80 0.41 -2.77 7.42
CA SER A 80 1.18 -2.16 8.51
C SER A 80 2.68 -2.22 8.26
N LEU A 81 3.17 -3.34 7.71
CA LEU A 81 4.58 -3.52 7.38
C LEU A 81 4.99 -2.59 6.23
N LEU A 82 4.18 -2.53 5.17
CA LEU A 82 4.41 -1.62 4.04
C LEU A 82 4.53 -0.16 4.52
N LEU A 83 3.55 0.33 5.29
CA LEU A 83 3.54 1.72 5.76
C LEU A 83 4.70 2.05 6.71
N LYS A 84 5.12 1.09 7.56
CA LYS A 84 6.31 1.26 8.42
C LYS A 84 7.60 1.34 7.61
N ARG A 85 7.79 0.45 6.64
CA ARG A 85 8.99 0.48 5.78
C ARG A 85 9.06 1.74 4.92
N LEU A 86 7.93 2.19 4.39
CA LEU A 86 7.88 3.48 3.68
C LEU A 86 8.28 4.63 4.61
N ALA A 87 7.86 4.59 5.87
CA ALA A 87 8.24 5.59 6.87
C ALA A 87 9.74 5.57 7.14
N GLU A 88 10.32 4.39 7.34
CA GLU A 88 11.76 4.18 7.54
C GLU A 88 12.57 4.72 6.35
N ILE A 89 12.21 4.33 5.13
CA ILE A 89 12.90 4.76 3.89
C ILE A 89 12.79 6.28 3.70
N SER A 90 11.68 6.88 4.12
CA SER A 90 11.44 8.33 4.02
C SER A 90 12.05 9.14 5.16
N GLY A 91 12.73 8.51 6.13
CA GLY A 91 13.25 9.20 7.32
C GLY A 91 12.16 9.68 8.29
N CYS A 92 10.97 9.11 8.20
CA CYS A 92 9.77 9.44 8.98
C CYS A 92 9.28 8.26 9.84
N GLY A 93 10.14 7.27 10.14
CA GLY A 93 9.82 6.01 10.82
C GLY A 93 8.95 6.20 12.07
N ASP A 94 9.30 7.18 12.90
CA ASP A 94 8.61 7.46 14.17
C ASP A 94 7.41 8.38 14.04
N ARG A 95 7.15 8.89 12.83
CA ARG A 95 6.05 9.83 12.55
C ARG A 95 4.86 9.17 11.89
N VAL A 96 4.93 7.89 11.51
CA VAL A 96 3.82 7.18 10.89
C VAL A 96 3.47 5.94 11.70
N TYR A 97 2.23 5.88 12.16
CA TYR A 97 1.75 4.85 13.08
C TYR A 97 0.55 4.09 12.49
N PRO A 98 0.80 3.02 11.70
CA PRO A 98 -0.26 2.21 11.15
C PRO A 98 -0.84 1.24 12.20
N VAL A 99 -2.16 1.26 12.36
CA VAL A 99 -2.89 0.48 13.36
C VAL A 99 -3.92 -0.43 12.70
N ASP A 100 -3.72 -1.74 12.87
CA ASP A 100 -4.67 -2.73 12.36
C ASP A 100 -5.87 -2.90 13.31
N THR A 101 -7.07 -2.64 12.81
CA THR A 101 -8.32 -2.77 13.56
C THR A 101 -9.13 -4.00 13.15
N THR A 102 -8.53 -4.99 12.47
CA THR A 102 -9.26 -6.21 12.07
C THR A 102 -9.41 -7.24 13.20
N GLY A 103 -8.58 -7.19 14.24
CA GLY A 103 -8.66 -8.15 15.36
C GLY A 103 -10.01 -8.16 16.09
N PRO A 104 -10.59 -7.00 16.44
CA PRO A 104 -11.90 -6.92 17.10
C PRO A 104 -13.12 -7.17 16.22
N ILE A 105 -12.95 -7.38 14.91
CA ILE A 105 -14.07 -7.58 13.97
C ILE A 105 -14.78 -8.90 14.29
N ASN A 106 -16.11 -8.88 14.26
CA ASN A 106 -16.96 -10.05 14.47
C ASN A 106 -17.90 -10.29 13.27
N PRO A 107 -18.54 -11.47 13.16
CA PRO A 107 -19.39 -11.83 12.02
C PRO A 107 -20.54 -10.85 11.73
N LEU A 108 -21.13 -10.21 12.76
CA LEU A 108 -22.18 -9.22 12.55
C LEU A 108 -21.67 -8.00 11.79
N MET A 109 -20.43 -7.57 12.05
CA MET A 109 -19.80 -6.48 11.31
C MET A 109 -19.52 -6.87 9.85
N VAL A 110 -19.07 -8.11 9.61
CA VAL A 110 -18.80 -8.62 8.26
C VAL A 110 -20.08 -8.72 7.46
N LEU A 111 -21.09 -9.40 8.00
CA LEU A 111 -22.38 -9.58 7.35
C LEU A 111 -23.11 -8.25 7.17
N GLY A 112 -23.19 -7.45 8.23
CA GLY A 112 -23.82 -6.13 8.21
C GLY A 112 -23.16 -5.19 7.20
N GLY A 113 -21.82 -5.16 7.18
CA GLY A 113 -21.05 -4.39 6.21
C GLY A 113 -21.27 -4.86 4.78
N PHE A 114 -21.31 -6.17 4.53
CA PHE A 114 -21.62 -6.71 3.20
C PHE A 114 -23.03 -6.32 2.76
N LEU A 115 -24.05 -6.53 3.60
CA LEU A 115 -25.43 -6.18 3.29
C LEU A 115 -25.60 -4.66 3.05
N SER A 116 -25.05 -3.82 3.93
CA SER A 116 -25.19 -2.36 3.83
C SER A 116 -24.39 -1.79 2.64
N ARG A 117 -23.12 -2.17 2.50
CA ARG A 117 -22.21 -1.54 1.54
C ARG A 117 -22.24 -2.19 0.16
N ARG A 118 -22.30 -3.52 0.09
CA ARG A 118 -22.21 -4.25 -1.19
C ARG A 118 -23.58 -4.48 -1.83
N LEU A 119 -24.58 -4.85 -1.03
CA LEU A 119 -25.95 -5.10 -1.50
C LEU A 119 -26.87 -3.88 -1.37
N ARG A 120 -26.41 -2.79 -0.74
CA ARG A 120 -27.19 -1.56 -0.49
C ARG A 120 -28.47 -1.80 0.34
N LEU A 121 -28.53 -2.90 1.08
CA LEU A 121 -29.62 -3.25 2.00
C LEU A 121 -29.42 -2.57 3.36
N VAL A 122 -29.33 -1.23 3.36
CA VAL A 122 -28.96 -0.43 4.53
C VAL A 122 -29.90 -0.64 5.71
N GLY A 123 -31.20 -0.81 5.46
CA GLY A 123 -32.20 -1.04 6.51
C GLY A 123 -31.95 -2.30 7.36
N ILE A 124 -31.21 -3.28 6.81
CA ILE A 124 -30.87 -4.54 7.50
C ILE A 124 -29.38 -4.56 7.89
N GLY A 125 -28.51 -4.18 6.94
CA GLY A 125 -27.07 -4.23 7.14
C GLY A 125 -26.56 -3.25 8.20
N ARG A 126 -27.13 -2.04 8.26
CA ARG A 126 -26.67 -1.01 9.20
C ARG A 126 -27.00 -1.34 10.66
N PRO A 127 -28.22 -1.79 11.02
CA PRO A 127 -28.47 -2.29 12.37
C PRO A 127 -27.50 -3.39 12.81
N LEU A 128 -27.20 -4.35 11.91
CA LEU A 128 -26.26 -5.43 12.19
C LEU A 128 -24.83 -4.93 12.42
N VAL A 129 -24.34 -4.01 11.58
CA VAL A 129 -22.98 -3.49 11.76
C VAL A 129 -22.86 -2.60 12.99
N ILE A 130 -23.90 -1.85 13.36
CA ILE A 130 -23.96 -1.08 14.61
C ILE A 130 -23.88 -2.03 15.81
N LEU A 131 -24.70 -3.09 15.82
CA LEU A 131 -24.67 -4.09 16.89
C LEU A 131 -23.30 -4.75 17.00
N GLY A 132 -22.74 -5.20 15.87
CA GLY A 132 -21.40 -5.77 15.81
C GLY A 132 -20.31 -4.80 16.29
N THR A 133 -20.39 -3.53 15.90
CA THR A 133 -19.43 -2.49 16.32
C THR A 133 -19.51 -2.24 17.82
N ARG A 134 -20.72 -2.19 18.39
CA ARG A 134 -20.93 -2.06 19.84
C ARG A 134 -20.35 -3.24 20.62
N LEU A 135 -20.45 -4.47 20.11
CA LEU A 135 -19.82 -5.65 20.72
C LEU A 135 -18.28 -5.58 20.67
N ALA A 136 -17.72 -5.03 19.58
CA ALA A 136 -16.27 -4.85 19.41
C ALA A 136 -15.71 -3.63 20.17
N TYR A 137 -16.58 -2.74 20.66
CA TYR A 137 -16.24 -1.39 21.07
C TYR A 137 -15.15 -1.33 22.15
N ARG A 138 -15.31 -2.10 23.23
CA ARG A 138 -14.33 -2.13 24.33
C ARG A 138 -12.92 -2.48 23.83
N LYS A 139 -12.81 -3.50 22.97
CA LYS A 139 -11.52 -3.92 22.38
C LYS A 139 -10.92 -2.86 21.46
N LEU A 140 -11.77 -2.10 20.76
CA LEU A 140 -11.32 -0.96 19.94
C LEU A 140 -10.84 0.20 20.82
N SER A 141 -11.52 0.49 21.93
CA SER A 141 -11.07 1.51 22.91
C SER A 141 -9.72 1.14 23.51
N GLU A 142 -9.57 -0.09 24.00
CA GLU A 142 -8.30 -0.59 24.53
C GLU A 142 -7.16 -0.55 23.49
N LEU A 143 -7.48 -0.79 22.21
CA LEU A 143 -6.50 -0.64 21.12
C LEU A 143 -6.06 0.81 20.96
N VAL A 144 -6.99 1.76 21.01
CA VAL A 144 -6.68 3.20 20.92
C VAL A 144 -5.86 3.65 22.13
N ASP A 145 -6.20 3.21 23.34
CA ASP A 145 -5.45 3.57 24.56
C ASP A 145 -3.99 3.09 24.47
N ARG A 146 -3.76 1.87 23.96
CA ARG A 146 -2.39 1.37 23.71
C ARG A 146 -1.65 2.19 22.67
N VAL A 147 -2.33 2.61 21.61
CA VAL A 147 -1.74 3.46 20.55
C VAL A 147 -1.32 4.80 21.15
N GLU A 148 -2.20 5.47 21.88
CA GLU A 148 -1.88 6.78 22.46
C GLU A 148 -0.77 6.71 23.51
N LYS A 149 -0.75 5.66 24.34
CA LYS A 149 0.35 5.43 25.27
C LYS A 149 1.69 5.32 24.53
N ALA A 150 1.75 4.51 23.48
CA ALA A 150 2.95 4.35 22.67
C ALA A 150 3.36 5.64 21.94
N LEU A 151 2.41 6.50 21.55
CA LEU A 151 2.70 7.80 20.93
C LEU A 151 3.30 8.78 21.94
N ARG A 152 2.81 8.81 23.18
CA ARG A 152 3.36 9.68 24.24
C ARG A 152 4.81 9.33 24.56
N GLU A 153 5.09 8.03 24.71
CA GLU A 153 6.45 7.51 24.98
C GLU A 153 7.46 7.86 23.87
N LYS A 154 7.00 7.99 22.61
CA LYS A 154 7.88 8.33 21.47
C LYS A 154 8.14 9.82 21.29
N GLN A 155 7.23 10.69 21.73
CA GLN A 155 7.37 12.14 21.55
C GLN A 155 8.54 12.73 22.36
N GLU A 156 9.02 12.02 23.38
CA GLU A 156 10.09 12.48 24.26
C GLU A 156 11.50 12.31 23.68
N THR A 157 11.66 11.58 22.56
CA THR A 157 12.97 11.03 22.19
C THR A 157 13.63 11.66 20.95
N GLU A 158 12.95 12.39 20.05
CA GLU A 158 13.55 12.58 18.71
C GLU A 158 13.36 13.91 17.98
N THR A 159 14.49 14.36 17.41
CA THR A 159 14.63 15.39 16.38
C THR A 159 15.19 14.73 15.10
N SER A 160 14.34 14.05 14.30
CA SER A 160 14.80 13.48 13.03
C SER A 160 14.86 14.54 11.92
N THR A 161 16.04 14.66 11.30
CA THR A 161 16.28 15.47 10.09
C THR A 161 15.79 14.71 8.86
N PHE A 162 14.79 15.27 8.20
CA PHE A 162 14.26 14.78 6.94
C PHE A 162 15.28 15.02 5.82
N ASN A 163 15.66 13.97 5.09
CA ASN A 163 16.51 14.08 3.92
C ASN A 163 15.67 13.79 2.66
N PRO A 164 15.43 14.78 1.79
CA PRO A 164 14.57 14.61 0.63
C PRO A 164 15.31 13.84 -0.47
N ARG A 165 15.41 12.52 -0.33
CA ARG A 165 15.81 11.65 -1.45
C ARG A 165 14.66 11.52 -2.42
N ARG A 166 14.96 11.62 -3.71
CA ARG A 166 13.97 11.36 -4.76
C ARG A 166 13.84 9.86 -4.93
N MET A 167 12.62 9.36 -5.00
CA MET A 167 12.35 7.93 -5.00
C MET A 167 11.47 7.56 -6.20
N VAL A 168 11.78 6.41 -6.80
CA VAL A 168 10.96 5.79 -7.83
C VAL A 168 10.61 4.38 -7.37
N PHE A 169 9.31 4.09 -7.28
CA PHE A 169 8.79 2.81 -6.81
C PHE A 169 8.18 2.02 -7.95
N TYR A 170 8.79 0.89 -8.29
CA TYR A 170 8.26 -0.07 -9.24
C TYR A 170 7.33 -1.05 -8.52
N ILE A 171 6.05 -1.01 -8.86
CA ILE A 171 5.03 -1.90 -8.30
C ILE A 171 5.17 -3.29 -8.91
N CYS A 172 5.36 -4.29 -8.05
CA CYS A 172 5.62 -5.68 -8.42
C CYS A 172 4.53 -6.61 -7.88
N PRO A 173 3.54 -7.02 -8.70
CA PRO A 173 2.61 -8.09 -8.35
C PRO A 173 3.35 -9.40 -8.03
N ASN A 174 2.80 -10.24 -7.13
CA ASN A 174 3.47 -11.49 -6.75
C ASN A 174 3.43 -12.58 -7.84
N VAL A 175 2.41 -12.55 -8.71
CA VAL A 175 2.27 -13.47 -9.87
C VAL A 175 3.08 -13.00 -11.08
N TYR A 176 3.17 -11.68 -11.27
CA TYR A 176 3.75 -11.05 -12.45
C TYR A 176 4.89 -10.10 -12.04
N ARG A 177 6.10 -10.63 -11.92
CA ARG A 177 7.29 -9.84 -11.54
C ARG A 177 7.92 -9.09 -12.72
N LEU A 178 7.09 -8.63 -13.66
CA LEU A 178 7.50 -8.01 -14.92
C LEU A 178 8.09 -6.60 -14.72
N ALA A 179 7.81 -5.99 -13.57
CA ALA A 179 8.43 -4.75 -13.15
C ALA A 179 9.95 -4.88 -12.87
N LEU A 180 10.46 -6.10 -12.58
CA LEU A 180 11.91 -6.30 -12.37
C LEU A 180 12.71 -6.01 -13.64
N PRO A 181 12.43 -6.64 -14.81
CA PRO A 181 13.13 -6.28 -16.04
C PRO A 181 13.04 -4.81 -16.41
N VAL A 182 11.90 -4.15 -16.18
CA VAL A 182 11.74 -2.71 -16.44
C VAL A 182 12.68 -1.89 -15.54
N ALA A 183 12.74 -2.19 -14.23
CA ALA A 183 13.67 -1.54 -13.31
C ALA A 183 15.14 -1.82 -13.70
N GLY A 184 15.46 -3.05 -14.13
CA GLY A 184 16.78 -3.42 -14.61
C GLY A 184 17.21 -2.62 -15.84
N PHE A 185 16.33 -2.48 -16.83
CA PHE A 185 16.58 -1.63 -18.01
C PHE A 185 16.60 -0.13 -17.69
N HIS A 186 15.85 0.33 -16.69
CA HIS A 186 15.94 1.72 -16.23
C HIS A 186 17.36 1.99 -15.71
N LEU A 187 17.83 1.15 -14.78
CA LEU A 187 19.16 1.28 -14.17
C LEU A 187 20.28 1.08 -15.19
N ASN A 188 20.12 0.14 -16.12
CA ASN A 188 21.11 -0.22 -17.12
C ASN A 188 20.48 -0.35 -18.51
N PRO A 189 20.32 0.76 -19.25
CA PRO A 189 19.63 0.77 -20.55
C PRO A 189 20.24 -0.19 -21.58
N ASP A 190 21.56 -0.41 -21.50
CA ASP A 190 22.33 -1.23 -22.43
C ASP A 190 22.35 -2.72 -22.07
N PHE A 191 21.67 -3.13 -20.98
CA PHE A 191 21.57 -4.54 -20.63
C PHE A 191 21.11 -5.39 -21.82
N SER A 192 21.84 -6.47 -22.09
CA SER A 192 21.31 -7.51 -22.96
C SER A 192 20.06 -8.15 -22.34
N LYS A 193 19.27 -8.84 -23.16
CA LYS A 193 18.07 -9.55 -22.69
C LYS A 193 18.42 -10.63 -21.67
N GLU A 194 19.57 -11.28 -21.84
CA GLU A 194 20.08 -12.30 -20.94
C GLU A 194 20.58 -11.68 -19.63
N ALA A 195 21.27 -10.54 -19.70
CA ALA A 195 21.80 -9.84 -18.54
C ALA A 195 20.68 -9.32 -17.62
N VAL A 196 19.64 -8.70 -18.19
CA VAL A 196 18.52 -8.19 -17.38
C VAL A 196 17.75 -9.31 -16.68
N LEU A 197 17.63 -10.47 -17.32
CA LEU A 197 16.95 -11.63 -16.73
C LEU A 197 17.77 -12.24 -15.60
N LYS A 198 19.08 -12.39 -15.83
CA LYS A 198 20.00 -12.85 -14.79
C LYS A 198 19.93 -11.92 -13.58
N TRP A 199 20.03 -10.62 -13.80
CA TRP A 199 19.90 -9.60 -12.76
C TRP A 199 18.56 -9.69 -12.01
N ALA A 200 17.44 -9.84 -12.74
CA ALA A 200 16.11 -9.95 -12.15
C ALA A 200 15.98 -11.19 -11.25
N ILE A 201 16.53 -12.33 -11.66
CA ILE A 201 16.54 -13.57 -10.87
C ILE A 201 17.38 -13.39 -9.60
N GLU A 202 18.53 -12.73 -9.71
CA GLU A 202 19.46 -12.49 -8.60
C GLU A 202 18.87 -11.57 -7.51
N GLN A 203 17.87 -10.74 -7.83
CA GLN A 203 17.19 -9.90 -6.84
C GLN A 203 16.47 -10.71 -5.75
N LYS A 204 16.13 -11.98 -6.00
CA LYS A 204 15.37 -12.86 -5.09
C LYS A 204 14.06 -12.22 -4.57
N PHE A 205 13.55 -11.22 -5.27
CA PHE A 205 12.36 -10.46 -4.89
C PHE A 205 11.10 -11.30 -5.08
N THR A 206 10.25 -11.37 -4.06
CA THR A 206 9.08 -12.26 -4.08
C THR A 206 7.83 -11.58 -4.65
N GLY A 207 7.72 -10.25 -4.52
CA GLY A 207 6.55 -9.47 -4.90
C GLY A 207 5.45 -9.49 -3.83
N GLU A 208 5.73 -10.02 -2.66
CA GLU A 208 4.80 -10.11 -1.55
C GLU A 208 4.58 -8.73 -0.90
N VAL A 209 3.34 -8.43 -0.50
CA VAL A 209 2.99 -7.13 0.11
C VAL A 209 3.89 -6.83 1.31
N GLY A 210 4.50 -5.64 1.32
CA GLY A 210 5.39 -5.18 2.39
C GLY A 210 6.86 -5.52 2.16
N GLU A 211 7.22 -6.20 1.08
CA GLU A 211 8.58 -6.28 0.58
C GLU A 211 8.94 -4.98 -0.14
N ILE A 212 10.03 -4.32 0.25
CA ILE A 212 10.57 -3.14 -0.44
C ILE A 212 12.07 -3.32 -0.54
N SER A 213 12.62 -3.19 -1.74
CA SER A 213 14.06 -3.38 -1.99
C SER A 213 14.62 -2.24 -2.81
N LEU A 214 15.69 -1.60 -2.32
CA LEU A 214 16.50 -0.67 -3.10
C LEU A 214 17.33 -1.48 -4.10
N VAL A 215 17.15 -1.21 -5.39
CA VAL A 215 17.82 -1.97 -6.46
C VAL A 215 18.88 -1.18 -7.22
N GLY A 216 18.94 0.13 -7.02
CA GLY A 216 20.00 0.97 -7.58
C GLY A 216 19.70 2.46 -7.47
N HIS A 217 20.57 3.26 -8.07
CA HIS A 217 20.46 4.71 -8.15
C HIS A 217 20.60 5.14 -9.60
N ASP A 218 19.73 6.05 -10.07
CA ASP A 218 19.82 6.63 -11.41
C ASP A 218 19.31 8.07 -11.42
N GLY A 219 20.06 8.99 -12.03
CA GLY A 219 19.61 10.38 -12.21
C GLY A 219 19.24 11.13 -10.91
N GLY A 220 19.81 10.76 -9.76
CA GLY A 220 19.47 11.33 -8.45
C GLY A 220 18.22 10.72 -7.79
N TYR A 221 17.72 9.61 -8.35
CA TYR A 221 16.63 8.82 -7.79
C TYR A 221 17.14 7.51 -7.16
N ASP A 222 16.64 7.20 -5.98
CA ASP A 222 16.71 5.88 -5.37
C ASP A 222 15.60 5.02 -6.02
N VAL A 223 15.99 3.91 -6.66
CA VAL A 223 15.06 3.04 -7.40
C VAL A 223 14.69 1.84 -6.54
N TYR A 224 13.41 1.71 -6.22
CA TYR A 224 12.87 0.66 -5.36
C TYR A 224 11.96 -0.30 -6.12
N LEU A 225 12.01 -1.58 -5.76
CA LEU A 225 10.96 -2.56 -6.04
C LEU A 225 10.00 -2.62 -4.85
N VAL A 226 8.70 -2.69 -5.10
CA VAL A 226 7.66 -2.74 -4.07
C VAL A 226 6.72 -3.92 -4.33
N GLY A 227 6.65 -4.84 -3.38
CA GLY A 227 5.81 -6.02 -3.46
C GLY A 227 4.35 -5.63 -3.29
N ALA A 228 3.54 -6.03 -4.26
CA ALA A 228 2.15 -5.60 -4.40
C ALA A 228 1.14 -6.74 -4.20
N GLY A 229 1.62 -7.98 -4.10
CA GLY A 229 0.76 -9.16 -3.94
C GLY A 229 -0.24 -9.29 -5.09
N ALA A 230 -1.47 -9.66 -4.71
CA ALA A 230 -2.60 -9.85 -5.62
C ALA A 230 -3.47 -8.59 -5.82
N GLU A 231 -3.11 -7.46 -5.20
CA GLU A 231 -3.89 -6.22 -5.27
C GLU A 231 -2.97 -5.02 -5.62
N PRO A 232 -2.28 -5.06 -6.78
CA PRO A 232 -1.26 -4.08 -7.12
C PRO A 232 -1.78 -2.65 -7.23
N GLU A 233 -3.02 -2.46 -7.67
CA GLU A 233 -3.66 -1.15 -7.82
C GLU A 233 -3.89 -0.49 -6.45
N ILE A 234 -4.24 -1.29 -5.42
CA ILE A 234 -4.42 -0.79 -4.05
C ILE A 234 -3.06 -0.35 -3.49
N VAL A 235 -2.01 -1.15 -3.71
CA VAL A 235 -0.66 -0.82 -3.24
C VAL A 235 -0.12 0.41 -3.97
N ALA A 236 -0.31 0.51 -5.29
CA ALA A 236 0.07 1.68 -6.07
C ALA A 236 -0.63 2.95 -5.56
N ARG A 237 -1.95 2.89 -5.29
CA ARG A 237 -2.70 4.01 -4.71
C ARG A 237 -2.18 4.41 -3.33
N ILE A 238 -1.93 3.43 -2.46
CA ILE A 238 -1.30 3.67 -1.14
C ILE A 238 0.00 4.43 -1.33
N LEU A 239 0.90 3.98 -2.21
CA LEU A 239 2.17 4.67 -2.41
C LEU A 239 1.96 6.08 -2.93
N ARG A 240 1.13 6.31 -3.96
CA ARG A 240 0.90 7.64 -4.53
C ARG A 240 0.43 8.65 -3.48
N GLU A 241 -0.52 8.25 -2.64
CA GLU A 241 -1.05 9.15 -1.60
C GLU A 241 -0.10 9.29 -0.40
N TYR A 242 0.69 8.26 -0.11
CA TYR A 242 1.60 8.26 1.03
C TYR A 242 2.63 9.38 0.93
N GLY A 243 3.24 9.60 -0.24
CA GLY A 243 4.21 10.68 -0.45
C GLY A 243 3.65 12.04 -0.04
N GLY A 244 2.43 12.36 -0.48
CA GLY A 244 1.73 13.59 -0.08
C GLY A 244 1.38 13.62 1.41
N LEU A 245 0.97 12.48 1.99
CA LEU A 245 0.61 12.35 3.40
C LEU A 245 1.78 12.69 4.34
N ILE A 246 3.01 12.37 3.96
CA ILE A 246 4.22 12.72 4.72
C ILE A 246 4.93 13.98 4.22
N GLY A 247 4.35 14.71 3.26
CA GLY A 247 4.86 15.99 2.77
C GLY A 247 6.06 15.89 1.83
N ILE A 248 6.27 14.75 1.17
CA ILE A 248 7.26 14.63 0.09
C ILE A 248 6.69 15.31 -1.16
N PRO A 249 7.43 16.22 -1.82
CA PRO A 249 7.01 16.82 -3.08
C PRO A 249 6.74 15.75 -4.13
N ARG A 250 5.69 15.93 -4.96
CA ARG A 250 5.37 15.00 -6.06
C ARG A 250 6.56 14.77 -7.00
N SER A 251 7.38 15.79 -7.24
CA SER A 251 8.62 15.72 -8.04
C SER A 251 9.73 14.83 -7.44
N SER A 252 9.52 14.28 -6.25
CA SER A 252 10.46 13.43 -5.52
C SER A 252 9.86 12.07 -5.15
N TRP A 253 8.63 11.77 -5.56
CA TRP A 253 7.92 10.54 -5.22
C TRP A 253 7.15 10.00 -6.42
N PHE A 254 7.76 9.05 -7.13
CA PHE A 254 7.18 8.49 -8.36
C PHE A 254 6.79 7.04 -8.16
N VAL A 255 5.59 6.69 -8.63
CA VAL A 255 5.08 5.32 -8.59
C VAL A 255 4.92 4.84 -10.03
N VAL A 256 5.57 3.73 -10.34
CA VAL A 256 5.56 3.12 -11.67
C VAL A 256 4.78 1.82 -11.60
N GLU A 257 3.64 1.81 -12.27
CA GLU A 257 2.90 0.58 -12.59
C GLU A 257 3.34 0.13 -13.98
N ALA A 258 4.14 -0.94 -14.04
CA ALA A 258 4.57 -1.47 -15.32
C ALA A 258 3.34 -2.00 -16.10
N PRO A 259 3.16 -1.63 -17.38
CA PRO A 259 2.03 -2.10 -18.17
C PRO A 259 2.01 -3.62 -18.27
N ALA A 260 0.83 -4.21 -18.04
CA ALA A 260 0.58 -5.64 -18.20
C ALA A 260 0.64 -6.01 -19.69
N ALA A 261 1.84 -6.27 -20.22
CA ALA A 261 2.01 -6.73 -21.58
C ALA A 261 1.70 -8.22 -21.70
N GLY A 262 0.40 -8.55 -21.69
CA GLY A 262 -0.11 -9.92 -21.72
C GLY A 262 0.24 -10.68 -20.43
N ASP A 263 -0.77 -11.27 -19.80
CA ASP A 263 -0.67 -11.94 -18.49
C ASP A 263 0.17 -13.24 -18.54
N ILE A 264 1.45 -13.17 -18.94
CA ILE A 264 2.36 -14.31 -18.92
C ILE A 264 2.87 -14.47 -17.48
N PRO A 265 2.49 -15.54 -16.76
CA PRO A 265 2.90 -15.72 -15.38
C PRO A 265 4.43 -15.79 -15.26
N TYR A 266 5.01 -15.17 -14.23
CA TYR A 266 6.48 -15.12 -14.04
C TYR A 266 7.14 -16.53 -13.97
N PHE A 267 6.39 -17.55 -13.59
CA PHE A 267 6.86 -18.94 -13.64
C PHE A 267 7.18 -19.43 -15.07
N LEU A 268 6.45 -18.96 -16.08
CA LEU A 268 6.78 -19.22 -17.49
C LEU A 268 8.13 -18.60 -17.85
N LEU A 269 8.41 -17.41 -17.34
CA LEU A 269 9.68 -16.68 -17.48
C LEU A 269 10.88 -17.47 -16.90
N ALA A 270 10.75 -18.02 -15.69
CA ALA A 270 11.80 -18.83 -15.07
C ALA A 270 12.02 -20.18 -15.80
N LYS A 271 10.95 -20.79 -16.33
CA LYS A 271 11.04 -21.97 -17.20
C LYS A 271 11.74 -21.65 -18.52
N ILE A 272 11.38 -20.55 -19.17
CA ILE A 272 11.98 -20.07 -20.43
C ILE A 272 13.47 -19.71 -20.24
N PHE A 273 13.85 -19.12 -19.11
CA PHE A 273 15.26 -18.82 -18.79
C PHE A 273 16.09 -20.11 -18.64
N LYS A 274 15.58 -21.13 -17.94
CA LYS A 274 16.22 -22.46 -17.89
C LYS A 274 16.35 -23.10 -19.28
N LEU A 275 15.38 -22.86 -20.16
CA LEU A 275 15.36 -23.36 -21.54
C LEU A 275 16.29 -22.60 -22.50
N PHE A 276 16.63 -21.34 -22.20
CA PHE A 276 17.63 -20.58 -22.97
C PHE A 276 19.03 -21.20 -22.84
N HIS A 277 19.32 -21.82 -21.68
CA HIS A 277 20.61 -22.45 -21.39
C HIS A 277 20.77 -23.87 -21.98
N LEU A 278 19.69 -24.50 -22.45
CA LEU A 278 19.64 -25.94 -22.81
C LEU A 278 19.61 -26.25 -24.32
N GLY A 279 19.64 -25.24 -25.20
CA GLY A 279 19.94 -25.45 -26.62
C GLY A 279 19.03 -26.39 -27.43
N LYS A 280 17.81 -26.73 -26.97
CA LYS A 280 16.92 -27.65 -27.71
C LYS A 280 15.84 -26.91 -28.50
N GLY A 281 15.74 -27.27 -29.78
CA GLY A 281 15.03 -26.56 -30.85
C GLY A 281 13.50 -26.65 -30.88
N LEU A 282 12.82 -26.85 -29.74
CA LEU A 282 11.38 -26.64 -29.67
C LEU A 282 11.09 -25.26 -29.05
N TYR A 283 10.13 -24.55 -29.66
CA TYR A 283 9.57 -23.24 -29.27
C TYR A 283 10.28 -21.97 -29.80
N PHE A 284 10.53 -21.92 -31.11
CA PHE A 284 10.92 -20.67 -31.80
C PHE A 284 9.91 -19.51 -31.56
N CYS A 285 8.61 -19.81 -31.58
CA CYS A 285 7.55 -18.81 -31.38
C CYS A 285 7.54 -18.25 -29.95
N GLU A 286 7.70 -19.07 -28.91
CA GLU A 286 7.77 -18.60 -27.52
C GLU A 286 9.02 -17.75 -27.28
N ARG A 287 10.18 -18.16 -27.83
CA ARG A 287 11.41 -17.35 -27.79
C ARG A 287 11.23 -16.00 -28.49
N ARG A 288 10.50 -15.95 -29.62
CA ARG A 288 10.22 -14.71 -30.34
C ARG A 288 9.26 -13.79 -29.55
N ALA A 289 8.14 -14.33 -29.06
CA ALA A 289 7.19 -13.58 -28.24
C ALA A 289 7.86 -13.00 -26.98
N PHE A 290 8.68 -13.81 -26.33
CA PHE A 290 9.44 -13.40 -25.15
C PHE A 290 10.48 -12.31 -25.45
N ARG A 291 11.22 -12.42 -26.56
CA ARG A 291 12.14 -11.36 -27.00
C ARG A 291 11.42 -10.05 -27.26
N ASN A 292 10.24 -10.09 -27.89
CA ASN A 292 9.42 -8.91 -28.15
C ASN A 292 8.94 -8.26 -26.85
N LEU A 293 8.62 -9.08 -25.83
CA LEU A 293 8.23 -8.62 -24.51
C LEU A 293 9.36 -7.84 -23.81
N LEU A 294 10.59 -8.35 -23.86
CA LEU A 294 11.76 -7.64 -23.30
C LEU A 294 12.08 -6.36 -24.07
N ASP A 295 11.88 -6.34 -25.39
CA ASP A 295 12.02 -5.10 -26.17
C ASP A 295 10.95 -4.07 -25.78
N PHE A 296 9.72 -4.53 -25.52
CA PHE A 296 8.67 -3.68 -24.97
C PHE A 296 9.07 -3.10 -23.61
N TYR A 297 9.58 -3.91 -22.68
CA TYR A 297 10.03 -3.42 -21.38
C TYR A 297 11.21 -2.47 -21.45
N ARG A 298 12.14 -2.68 -22.38
CA ARG A 298 13.24 -1.73 -22.60
C ARG A 298 12.70 -0.38 -23.07
N ARG A 299 11.77 -0.37 -24.04
CA ARG A 299 11.11 0.86 -24.50
C ARG A 299 10.35 1.55 -23.37
N GLU A 300 9.67 0.77 -22.54
CA GLU A 300 8.91 1.30 -21.41
C GLU A 300 9.83 1.90 -20.33
N ALA A 301 10.93 1.23 -20.00
CA ALA A 301 11.94 1.77 -19.10
C ALA A 301 12.53 3.10 -19.62
N TYR A 302 12.80 3.17 -20.93
CA TYR A 302 13.24 4.42 -21.56
C TYR A 302 12.18 5.52 -21.46
N ARG A 303 10.90 5.20 -21.72
CA ARG A 303 9.77 6.13 -21.59
C ARG A 303 9.67 6.68 -20.16
N ILE A 304 9.69 5.80 -19.16
CA ILE A 304 9.66 6.17 -17.74
C ILE A 304 10.83 7.11 -17.40
N LYS A 305 12.05 6.77 -17.84
CA LYS A 305 13.24 7.59 -17.60
C LYS A 305 13.13 8.98 -18.21
N MET A 306 12.52 9.11 -19.39
CA MET A 306 12.23 10.43 -20.00
C MET A 306 11.17 11.18 -19.20
N CYS A 307 10.06 10.54 -18.84
CA CYS A 307 9.03 11.17 -18.02
C CYS A 307 9.56 11.63 -16.64
N LEU A 308 10.50 10.90 -16.03
CA LEU A 308 11.14 11.31 -14.76
C LEU A 308 11.99 12.56 -14.95
N LYS A 309 12.76 12.64 -16.04
CA LYS A 309 13.57 13.82 -16.37
C LYS A 309 12.71 15.06 -16.64
N GLU A 310 11.57 14.86 -17.30
CA GLU A 310 10.62 15.93 -17.61
C GLU A 310 9.71 16.28 -16.42
N GLY A 311 9.68 15.44 -15.38
CA GLY A 311 8.80 15.60 -14.22
C GLY A 311 7.32 15.35 -14.50
N ILE A 312 7.00 14.55 -15.54
CA ILE A 312 5.64 14.35 -16.08
C ILE A 312 4.99 13.04 -15.60
N LEU A 313 5.70 12.19 -14.85
CA LEU A 313 5.10 10.96 -14.30
C LEU A 313 4.06 11.29 -13.22
N ASP A 314 2.78 11.13 -13.58
CA ASP A 314 1.63 10.94 -12.65
C ASP A 314 0.72 9.83 -13.20
#